data_AF-A0A3N5T1E8-F1
#
_entry.id   AF-A0A3N5T1E8-F1
#
_cell.length_a   1.000
_cell.length_b   1.000
_cell.length_c   1.000
_cell.angle_alpha   90.00
_cell.angle_beta   90.00
_cell.angle_gamma   90.00
#
_symmetry.space_group_name_H-M   'P 1'
#
loop_
_entity.id
_entity.type
_entity.pdbx_description
1 polymer ?
#
loop_
_entity_poly.entity_id
_entity_poly.type
_entity_poly.pdbx_seq_one_letter_code
_entity_poly.pdbx_strand_id
1 'polypeptide(L)' 'MFDKVLAAQQRIEGKAHRTPVLTSRTLDERTGAEVFLKCENFQR' A
#
# COMPACT_ATOMS: atom_id res chain seq x y z
N MET A 1 -2.63 -17.16 12.25
CA MET A 1 -3.06 -16.44 11.02
C MET A 1 -2.06 -15.35 10.66
N PHE A 2 -1.73 -14.46 11.61
CA PHE A 2 -0.73 -13.40 11.43
C PHE A 2 0.68 -13.92 11.06
N ASP A 3 1.14 -15.00 11.69
CA ASP A 3 2.48 -15.56 11.40
C ASP A 3 2.63 -16.02 9.93
N LYS A 4 1.53 -16.43 9.29
CA LYS A 4 1.54 -16.78 7.86
C LYS A 4 1.79 -15.55 6.99
N VAL A 5 1.31 -14.38 7.40
CA VAL A 5 1.54 -13.08 6.73
C VAL A 5 3.00 -12.67 6.92
N LEU A 6 3.55 -12.78 8.14
CA LEU A 6 4.97 -12.51 8.41
C LEU A 6 5.88 -13.43 7.60
N ALA A 7 5.57 -14.72 7.55
CA ALA A 7 6.31 -15.67 6.72
C ALA A 7 6.17 -15.37 5.22
N ALA A 8 5.07 -14.77 4.76
CA ALA A 8 4.89 -14.36 3.37
C ALA A 8 5.75 -13.13 3.04
N GLN A 9 5.79 -12.13 3.93
CA GLN A 9 6.64 -10.95 3.79
C GLN A 9 8.10 -11.37 3.58
N GLN A 10 8.64 -12.25 4.43
CA GLN A 10 10.01 -12.73 4.31
C GLN A 10 10.28 -13.45 2.98
N ARG A 11 9.31 -14.23 2.49
CA ARG A 11 9.45 -14.97 1.21
C ARG A 11 9.53 -14.07 -0.03
N ILE A 12 8.96 -12.87 0.04
CA ILE A 12 8.90 -11.92 -1.09
C ILE A 12 9.84 -10.72 -0.92
N GLU A 13 10.64 -10.70 0.15
CA GLU A 13 11.67 -9.68 0.40
C GLU A 13 12.60 -9.56 -0.83
N GLY A 14 12.85 -8.32 -1.27
CA GLY A 14 13.66 -8.03 -2.46
C GLY A 14 13.00 -8.35 -3.81
N LYS A 15 11.82 -8.98 -3.82
CA LYS A 15 11.02 -9.25 -5.04
C LYS A 15 9.85 -8.28 -5.19
N ALA A 16 9.26 -7.86 -4.08
CA ALA A 16 8.18 -6.89 -4.06
C ALA A 16 8.72 -5.52 -3.64
N HIS A 17 8.44 -4.48 -4.42
CA HIS A 17 8.70 -3.10 -4.03
C HIS A 17 7.82 -2.67 -2.85
N ARG A 18 8.38 -1.88 -1.95
CA ARG A 18 7.59 -1.08 -0.99
C ARG A 18 7.01 0.11 -1.73
N THR A 19 5.83 -0.09 -2.31
CA THR A 19 5.10 0.95 -3.05
C THR A 19 4.78 2.17 -2.16
N PRO A 20 4.76 3.39 -2.73
CA PRO A 20 4.50 4.59 -1.93
C PRO A 20 3.05 4.65 -1.46
N VAL A 21 2.84 5.46 -0.43
CA VAL A 21 1.51 5.95 -0.06
C VAL A 21 1.43 7.41 -0.46
N LEU A 22 0.42 7.76 -1.26
CA LEU A 22 0.16 9.13 -1.69
C LEU A 22 -1.14 9.64 -1.09
N THR A 23 -1.30 10.96 -1.00
CA THR A 23 -2.56 11.62 -0.63
C THR A 23 -3.18 12.30 -1.83
N SER A 24 -4.48 12.62 -1.76
CA SER A 24 -5.18 13.30 -2.86
C SER A 24 -6.25 14.24 -2.34
N ARG A 25 -5.97 15.54 -2.44
CA ARG A 25 -6.92 16.60 -2.07
C ARG A 25 -8.29 16.45 -2.75
N THR A 26 -8.33 16.06 -4.02
CA THR A 26 -9.61 15.84 -4.73
C THR A 26 -10.40 14.67 -4.13
N LEU A 27 -9.74 13.59 -3.72
CA LEU A 27 -10.42 12.48 -3.04
C LEU A 27 -10.85 12.90 -1.64
N ASP A 28 -10.03 13.69 -0.95
CA ASP A 28 -10.37 14.17 0.38
C ASP A 28 -11.65 15.02 0.34
N GLU A 29 -11.73 15.99 -0.59
CA GLU A 29 -12.89 16.84 -0.79
C GLU A 29 -14.15 16.05 -1.18
N ARG A 30 -14.00 15.00 -2.01
CA ARG A 30 -15.14 14.18 -2.47
C ARG A 30 -15.66 13.21 -1.42
N THR A 31 -14.79 12.74 -0.52
CA THR A 31 -15.14 11.73 0.49
C THR A 31 -15.40 12.35 1.86
N GLY A 32 -14.96 13.58 2.09
CA GLY A 32 -15.02 14.24 3.40
C GLY A 32 -14.06 13.63 4.42
N ALA A 33 -12.99 12.96 3.98
CA ALA A 33 -12.02 12.26 4.83
C ALA A 33 -10.60 12.37 4.26
N GLU A 34 -9.57 12.12 5.07
CA GLU A 34 -8.19 12.00 4.56
C GLU A 34 -7.99 10.65 3.87
N VAL A 35 -7.70 10.67 2.57
CA VAL A 35 -7.53 9.47 1.75
C VAL A 35 -6.06 9.21 1.46
N PHE A 36 -5.61 8.03 1.89
CA PHE A 36 -4.28 7.50 1.65
C PHE A 36 -4.32 6.41 0.59
N LEU A 37 -3.69 6.66 -0.55
CA LEU A 37 -3.59 5.76 -1.69
C LEU A 37 -2.34 4.90 -1.57
N LYS A 38 -2.51 3.59 -1.32
CA LYS A 38 -1.43 2.61 -1.42
C LYS A 38 -1.21 2.25 -2.90
N CYS A 39 -0.18 2.80 -3.53
CA CYS A 39 0.02 2.75 -4.98
C CYS A 39 0.60 1.41 -5.47
N GLU A 40 -0.12 0.31 -5.28
CA GLU A 40 0.29 -1.03 -5.76
C GLU A 40 0.46 -1.11 -7.29
N ASN A 41 -0.15 -0.20 -8.04
CA ASN A 41 0.03 -0.06 -9.50
C ASN A 41 1.46 0.31 -9.92
N PHE A 42 2.37 0.61 -8.98
CA PHE A 42 3.79 0.82 -9.25
C PHE A 42 4.66 -0.43 -8.98
N GLN A 43 4.06 -1.53 -8.52
CA GLN A 43 4.73 -2.82 -8.52
C GLN A 43 4.93 -3.30 -9.97
N ARG A 44 6.08 -3.90 -10.29
CA ARG A 44 6.39 -4.48 -11.61
C ARG A 44 6.99 -5.85 -11.47
#